data_AF-A0A953KYS6-F1
#
_entry.id   AF-A0A953KYS6-F1
#
_cell.length_a   1.000
_cell.length_b   1.000
_cell.length_c   1.000
_cell.angle_alpha   90.00
_cell.angle_beta   90.00
_cell.angle_gamma   90.00
#
_symmetry.space_group_name_H-M   'P 1'
#
loop_
_entity.id
_entity.type
_entity.pdbx_description
1 polymer ?
#
loop_
_entity_poly.entity_id
_entity_poly.type
_entity_poly.pdbx_seq_one_letter_code
_entity_poly.pdbx_strand_id
1 'polypeptide(L)'
;MKLLTNNLLLALIFAFSAQGASALEIALIGDKSKREAFTKLVKEVGGVKSSASGVLRATIRSENITFSVTEVSDEPFAIANQLLTADLALLVVDATQGPLPITTEQLIIARQARIPNLAIFFASTLPLQRDAPKDAAELLELEEMEMRELLGKYEMKGEAAVVLFDSDVSRISKAKFSRGLQDLRQYIRSVSTKRPKLPAPKQVNEYLCYYYLLSNPEANGRGAVLSNGDRIDVWHEGQSTSAVVKTKATHKPGDNGEFVLSLSAPLPAYEASRTILARNGAVIGVGVVKSVLR
;
A
#
# COMPACT_ATOMS: atom_id res chain seq x y z
N MET A 1 13.81 -6.01 12.06
CA MET A 1 13.08 -5.77 13.33
C MET A 1 13.19 -4.33 13.84
N LYS A 2 14.36 -3.75 14.15
CA LYS A 2 14.46 -2.31 14.54
C LYS A 2 14.01 -1.29 13.45
N LEU A 3 13.75 -1.78 12.24
CA LEU A 3 13.20 -1.02 11.11
C LEU A 3 11.78 -0.56 11.45
N LEU A 4 10.98 -1.48 11.99
CA LEU A 4 9.54 -1.29 12.23
C LEU A 4 9.25 -0.46 13.49
N THR A 5 10.19 -0.44 14.44
CA THR A 5 10.01 0.09 15.80
C THR A 5 10.69 1.45 16.02
N ASN A 6 11.49 1.94 15.07
CA ASN A 6 12.01 3.30 15.12
C ASN A 6 11.00 4.17 14.36
N ASN A 7 10.35 5.13 15.04
CA ASN A 7 9.29 6.09 14.65
C ASN A 7 9.48 6.88 13.32
N LEU A 8 10.03 6.25 12.29
CA LEU A 8 10.45 6.84 11.02
C LEU A 8 9.74 6.16 9.84
N LEU A 9 8.98 5.09 10.06
CA LEU A 9 8.37 4.32 8.98
C LEU A 9 6.84 4.32 9.05
N LEU A 10 6.21 5.43 8.65
CA LEU A 10 4.97 5.32 7.88
C LEU A 10 5.34 4.62 6.56
N ALA A 11 5.39 3.30 6.57
CA ALA A 11 5.84 2.50 5.45
C ALA A 11 4.82 1.41 5.15
N LEU A 12 4.43 1.31 3.89
CA LEU A 12 3.79 0.11 3.40
C LEU A 12 4.90 -0.93 3.19
N ILE A 13 4.73 -2.10 3.82
CA ILE A 13 5.74 -3.15 3.82
C ILE A 13 5.18 -4.34 3.08
N PHE A 14 5.87 -4.77 2.04
CA PHE A 14 5.41 -5.84 1.18
C PHE A 14 6.10 -7.13 1.53
N ALA A 15 5.36 -8.17 1.86
CA ALA A 15 5.90 -9.51 2.01
C ALA A 15 5.59 -10.34 0.75
N PHE A 16 6.62 -10.95 0.19
CA PHE A 16 6.53 -11.89 -0.91
C PHE A 16 6.94 -13.27 -0.41
N SER A 17 6.12 -14.27 -0.68
CA SER A 17 6.49 -15.66 -0.48
C SER A 17 7.13 -16.19 -1.75
N ALA A 18 8.40 -16.59 -1.70
CA ALA A 18 8.98 -17.38 -2.77
C ALA A 18 8.27 -18.74 -2.82
N GLN A 19 7.83 -19.18 -4.00
CA GLN A 19 7.33 -20.55 -4.17
C GLN A 19 8.43 -21.53 -3.73
N GLY A 20 8.18 -22.25 -2.63
CA GLY A 20 9.11 -23.23 -2.06
C GLY A 20 10.09 -22.64 -1.06
N ALA A 21 9.68 -22.61 0.21
CA ALA A 21 10.47 -22.63 1.45
C ALA A 21 11.54 -21.54 1.71
N SER A 22 11.43 -20.92 2.91
CA SER A 22 12.50 -20.25 3.70
C SER A 22 13.04 -18.87 3.27
N ALA A 23 12.45 -18.19 2.29
CA ALA A 23 12.81 -16.80 1.95
C ALA A 23 11.58 -15.89 1.99
N LEU A 24 11.73 -14.73 2.65
CA LEU A 24 10.70 -13.69 2.77
C LEU A 24 11.27 -12.39 2.22
N GLU A 25 10.92 -12.05 0.99
CA GLU A 25 11.30 -10.73 0.47
C GLU A 25 10.39 -9.67 1.13
N ILE A 26 11.00 -8.61 1.65
CA ILE A 26 10.31 -7.50 2.32
C ILE A 26 10.62 -6.19 1.60
N ALA A 27 9.80 -5.72 0.68
CA ALA A 27 10.04 -4.39 0.10
C ALA A 27 9.55 -3.28 1.04
N LEU A 28 10.37 -2.24 1.21
CA LEU A 28 10.09 -1.09 2.07
C LEU A 28 9.94 0.15 1.20
N ILE A 29 8.80 0.81 1.31
CA ILE A 29 8.59 2.09 0.63
C ILE A 29 9.04 3.21 1.54
N GLY A 30 9.90 4.09 1.05
CA GLY A 30 10.31 5.23 1.86
C GLY A 30 11.23 6.25 1.20
N ASP A 31 11.23 7.43 1.78
CA ASP A 31 12.09 8.55 1.41
C ASP A 31 13.58 8.35 1.81
N LYS A 32 14.40 9.38 1.58
CA LYS A 32 15.83 9.37 1.90
C LYS A 32 16.14 9.10 3.38
N SER A 33 15.36 9.64 4.31
CA SER A 33 15.54 9.43 5.74
C SER A 33 15.28 7.96 6.11
N LYS A 34 14.26 7.36 5.48
CA LYS A 34 13.92 5.94 5.66
C LYS A 34 15.02 5.01 5.10
N ARG A 35 15.63 5.37 3.96
CA ARG A 35 16.81 4.66 3.41
C ARG A 35 18.01 4.68 4.36
N GLU A 36 18.28 5.81 4.98
CA GLU A 36 19.43 5.98 5.88
C GLU A 36 19.23 5.17 7.16
N ALA A 37 18.02 5.23 7.74
CA ALA A 37 17.63 4.41 8.88
C ALA A 37 17.75 2.89 8.57
N PHE A 38 17.27 2.47 7.39
CA PHE A 38 17.42 1.09 6.93
C PHE A 38 18.89 0.70 6.76
N THR A 39 19.67 1.54 6.09
CA THR A 39 21.10 1.33 5.84
C THR A 39 21.87 1.16 7.13
N LYS A 40 21.54 1.94 8.16
CA LYS A 40 22.10 1.82 9.51
C LYS A 40 21.70 0.50 10.15
N LEU A 41 20.43 0.12 10.08
CA LEU A 41 19.98 -1.14 10.66
C LEU A 41 20.67 -2.37 10.05
N VAL A 42 20.79 -2.43 8.73
CA VAL A 42 21.43 -3.56 8.06
C VAL A 42 22.87 -3.75 8.54
N LYS A 43 23.58 -2.64 8.79
CA LYS A 43 24.93 -2.68 9.37
C LYS A 43 24.90 -3.21 10.80
N GLU A 44 23.94 -2.77 11.63
CA GLU A 44 23.81 -3.22 13.03
C GLU A 44 23.45 -4.70 13.17
N VAL A 45 22.69 -5.27 12.22
CA VAL A 45 22.21 -6.67 12.29
C VAL A 45 23.12 -7.62 11.48
N GLY A 46 24.19 -7.11 10.86
CA GLY A 46 25.16 -7.93 10.11
C GLY A 46 24.64 -8.46 8.76
N GLY A 47 23.76 -7.74 8.08
CA GLY A 47 23.23 -8.13 6.78
C GLY A 47 24.19 -7.85 5.62
N VAL A 48 24.19 -8.72 4.60
CA VAL A 48 24.97 -8.53 3.36
C VAL A 48 24.19 -7.61 2.42
N LYS A 49 24.80 -6.50 2.01
CA LYS A 49 24.21 -5.56 1.05
C LYS A 49 24.62 -5.91 -0.37
N SER A 50 23.66 -5.91 -1.28
CA SER A 50 23.89 -5.88 -2.72
C SER A 50 23.07 -4.75 -3.32
N SER A 51 23.72 -3.89 -4.13
CA SER A 51 23.03 -2.92 -4.96
C SER A 51 23.04 -3.43 -6.39
N ALA A 52 21.86 -3.65 -6.96
CA ALA A 52 21.68 -3.90 -8.39
C ALA A 52 20.51 -3.04 -8.87
N SER A 53 20.67 -2.39 -10.03
CA SER A 53 19.63 -1.55 -10.66
C SER A 53 18.95 -0.53 -9.72
N GLY A 54 19.70 0.06 -8.78
CA GLY A 54 19.17 1.06 -7.84
C GLY A 54 18.38 0.48 -6.65
N VAL A 55 18.27 -0.84 -6.54
CA VAL A 55 17.54 -1.53 -5.45
C VAL A 55 18.51 -1.98 -4.36
N LEU A 56 18.34 -1.45 -3.14
CA LEU A 56 19.15 -1.77 -1.96
C LEU A 56 18.71 -3.06 -1.26
N ARG A 57 19.14 -4.22 -1.76
CA ARG A 57 18.89 -5.51 -1.09
C ARG A 57 19.82 -5.71 0.09
N ALA A 58 19.25 -6.04 1.25
CA ALA A 58 20.00 -6.56 2.38
C ALA A 58 19.48 -7.93 2.78
N THR A 59 20.35 -8.94 2.78
CA THR A 59 20.06 -10.28 3.29
C THR A 59 20.40 -10.37 4.77
N ILE A 60 19.39 -10.49 5.62
CA ILE A 60 19.56 -10.79 7.05
C ILE A 60 19.23 -12.26 7.24
N ARG A 61 20.18 -13.07 7.71
CA ARG A 61 19.96 -14.49 8.02
C ARG A 61 19.62 -14.65 9.49
N SER A 62 18.38 -15.01 9.78
CA SER A 62 17.97 -15.50 11.10
C SER A 62 17.19 -16.80 10.91
N GLU A 63 17.76 -17.91 11.42
CA GLU A 63 17.12 -19.22 11.58
C GLU A 63 16.29 -19.77 10.38
N ASN A 64 16.61 -19.39 9.12
CA ASN A 64 15.92 -19.75 7.86
C ASN A 64 14.92 -18.71 7.28
N ILE A 65 15.11 -17.42 7.51
CA ILE A 65 14.43 -16.36 6.74
C ILE A 65 15.48 -15.45 6.13
N THR A 66 15.47 -15.30 4.81
CA THR A 66 16.19 -14.23 4.10
C THR A 66 15.23 -13.08 3.89
N PHE A 67 15.50 -11.96 4.54
CA PHE A 67 14.88 -10.68 4.22
C PHE A 67 15.56 -10.11 2.98
N SER A 68 14.84 -9.58 2.00
CA SER A 68 15.42 -8.67 1.00
C SER A 68 14.61 -7.40 1.01
N VAL A 69 15.28 -6.29 1.27
CA VAL A 69 14.65 -4.98 1.20
C VAL A 69 14.81 -4.40 -0.18
N THR A 70 13.73 -3.86 -0.70
CA THR A 70 13.74 -3.12 -1.96
C THR A 70 13.18 -1.75 -1.65
N GLU A 71 13.95 -0.72 -1.93
CA GLU A 71 13.48 0.65 -1.90
C GLU A 71 12.55 0.86 -3.10
N VAL A 72 11.35 1.35 -2.82
CA VAL A 72 10.38 1.76 -3.83
C VAL A 72 10.19 3.26 -3.66
N SER A 73 10.12 3.99 -4.77
CA SER A 73 9.75 5.40 -4.71
C SER A 73 8.38 5.56 -4.05
N ASP A 74 8.15 6.73 -3.47
CA ASP A 74 6.85 7.15 -2.93
C ASP A 74 5.85 7.50 -4.04
N GLU A 75 6.24 7.37 -5.32
CA GLU A 75 5.34 7.57 -6.45
C GLU A 75 4.27 6.48 -6.50
N PRO A 76 2.99 6.85 -6.70
CA PRO A 76 1.87 5.90 -6.63
C PRO A 76 2.01 4.67 -7.53
N PHE A 77 2.56 4.85 -8.73
CA PHE A 77 2.69 3.77 -9.70
C PHE A 77 3.82 2.80 -9.36
N ALA A 78 4.89 3.26 -8.73
CA ALA A 78 5.94 2.38 -8.24
C ALA A 78 5.44 1.50 -7.08
N ILE A 79 4.67 2.10 -6.17
CA ILE A 79 3.98 1.39 -5.08
C ILE A 79 3.02 0.34 -5.67
N ALA A 80 2.18 0.73 -6.64
CA ALA A 80 1.21 -0.16 -7.29
C ALA A 80 1.89 -1.32 -8.02
N ASN A 81 2.98 -1.06 -8.73
CA ASN A 81 3.79 -2.08 -9.40
C ASN A 81 4.32 -3.11 -8.40
N GLN A 82 4.81 -2.65 -7.24
CA GLN A 82 5.34 -3.54 -6.22
C GLN A 82 4.24 -4.40 -5.56
N LEU A 83 3.03 -3.83 -5.39
CA LEU A 83 1.87 -4.54 -4.86
C LEU A 83 1.34 -5.65 -5.76
N LEU A 84 1.53 -5.54 -7.08
CA LEU A 84 1.04 -6.55 -8.03
C LEU A 84 1.72 -7.91 -7.88
N THR A 85 2.89 -7.96 -7.28
CA THR A 85 3.62 -9.21 -7.06
C THR A 85 3.60 -9.65 -5.60
N ALA A 86 3.15 -8.80 -4.65
CA ALA A 86 3.20 -9.06 -3.22
C ALA A 86 2.09 -10.00 -2.71
N ASP A 87 2.36 -10.87 -1.75
CA ASP A 87 1.31 -11.72 -1.16
C ASP A 87 0.63 -11.04 0.04
N LEU A 88 1.35 -10.13 0.68
CA LEU A 88 0.88 -9.38 1.82
C LEU A 88 1.38 -7.95 1.75
N ALA A 89 0.50 -7.00 2.04
CA ALA A 89 0.87 -5.65 2.40
C ALA A 89 0.63 -5.45 3.91
N LEU A 90 1.59 -4.84 4.59
CA LEU A 90 1.46 -4.36 5.96
C LEU A 90 1.40 -2.84 5.89
N LEU A 91 0.29 -2.28 6.34
CA LEU A 91 0.10 -0.84 6.46
C LEU A 91 0.61 -0.42 7.84
N VAL A 92 1.79 0.19 7.88
CA VAL A 92 2.38 0.66 9.14
C VAL A 92 1.82 2.03 9.50
N VAL A 93 1.24 2.12 10.69
CA VAL A 93 0.58 3.31 11.23
C VAL A 93 1.23 3.64 12.57
N ASP A 94 1.48 4.93 12.83
CA ASP A 94 1.96 5.34 14.15
C ASP A 94 0.78 5.32 15.12
N ALA A 95 0.88 4.53 16.20
CA ALA A 95 -0.15 4.41 17.22
C ALA A 95 -0.47 5.72 17.96
N THR A 96 0.39 6.73 17.84
CA THR A 96 0.21 8.04 18.49
C THR A 96 -0.44 9.08 17.57
N GLN A 97 -0.56 8.79 16.27
CA GLN A 97 -1.05 9.74 15.27
C GLN A 97 -2.23 9.21 14.46
N GLY A 98 -2.42 7.89 14.44
CA GLY A 98 -3.52 7.28 13.71
C GLY A 98 -3.38 7.28 12.19
N PRO A 99 -4.47 6.98 11.46
CA PRO A 99 -4.50 7.04 10.01
C PRO A 99 -4.28 8.46 9.48
N LEU A 100 -3.07 8.76 9.03
CA LEU A 100 -2.78 9.98 8.30
C LEU A 100 -3.31 9.94 6.85
N PRO A 101 -3.46 11.10 6.17
CA PRO A 101 -3.86 11.16 4.76
C PRO A 101 -3.08 10.24 3.81
N ILE A 102 -1.77 10.10 4.04
CA ILE A 102 -0.91 9.20 3.25
C ILE A 102 -1.29 7.72 3.42
N THR A 103 -1.79 7.33 4.59
CA THR A 103 -2.29 5.98 4.89
C THR A 103 -3.50 5.66 4.01
N THR A 104 -4.39 6.63 3.83
CA THR A 104 -5.54 6.52 2.93
C THR A 104 -5.11 6.35 1.48
N GLU A 105 -4.13 7.12 1.00
CA GLU A 105 -3.59 6.97 -0.37
C GLU A 105 -2.99 5.58 -0.60
N GLN A 106 -2.15 5.11 0.34
CA GLN A 106 -1.55 3.77 0.27
C GLN A 106 -2.60 2.66 0.26
N LEU A 107 -3.66 2.80 1.06
CA LEU A 107 -4.79 1.88 1.07
C LEU A 107 -5.50 1.82 -0.29
N ILE A 108 -5.77 2.98 -0.89
CA ILE A 108 -6.40 3.08 -2.20
C ILE A 108 -5.52 2.40 -3.26
N ILE A 109 -4.21 2.61 -3.23
CA ILE A 109 -3.26 1.97 -4.16
C ILE A 109 -3.25 0.45 -3.95
N ALA A 110 -3.15 -0.03 -2.71
CA ALA A 110 -3.23 -1.45 -2.35
C ALA A 110 -4.50 -2.12 -2.87
N ARG A 111 -5.62 -1.41 -2.77
CA ARG A 111 -6.92 -1.83 -3.29
C ARG A 111 -6.94 -1.90 -4.82
N GLN A 112 -6.34 -0.95 -5.53
CA GLN A 112 -6.29 -0.99 -7.00
C GLN A 112 -5.37 -2.09 -7.51
N ALA A 113 -4.25 -2.32 -6.82
CA ALA A 113 -3.32 -3.41 -7.12
C ALA A 113 -3.80 -4.80 -6.66
N ARG A 114 -4.96 -4.88 -5.99
CA ARG A 114 -5.62 -6.13 -5.57
C ARG A 114 -4.72 -7.03 -4.73
N ILE A 115 -4.05 -6.44 -3.75
CA ILE A 115 -3.27 -7.23 -2.80
C ILE A 115 -4.19 -8.26 -2.11
N PRO A 116 -3.81 -9.55 -2.07
CA PRO A 116 -4.71 -10.58 -1.53
C PRO A 116 -4.85 -10.49 -0.02
N ASN A 117 -3.81 -10.02 0.68
CA ASN A 117 -3.80 -9.87 2.13
C ASN A 117 -3.29 -8.48 2.51
N LEU A 118 -4.01 -7.80 3.39
CA LEU A 118 -3.61 -6.54 4.00
C LEU A 118 -3.72 -6.70 5.52
N ALA A 119 -2.69 -6.28 6.23
CA ALA A 119 -2.73 -6.17 7.69
C ALA A 119 -2.28 -4.78 8.14
N ILE A 120 -2.71 -4.40 9.33
CA ILE A 120 -2.33 -3.14 9.98
C ILE A 120 -1.22 -3.45 10.98
N PHE A 121 -0.20 -2.61 11.01
CA PHE A 121 0.88 -2.71 11.99
C PHE A 121 1.04 -1.37 12.71
N PHE A 122 0.65 -1.34 13.98
CA PHE A 122 0.84 -0.16 14.82
C PHE A 122 2.27 -0.11 15.36
N ALA A 123 2.99 0.94 14.98
CA ALA A 123 4.32 1.28 15.46
C ALA A 123 4.22 2.27 16.63
N SER A 124 5.34 2.49 17.33
CA SER A 124 5.44 3.44 18.45
C SER A 124 4.61 3.03 19.68
N THR A 125 4.23 1.75 19.80
CA THR A 125 3.36 1.31 20.90
C THR A 125 4.14 1.27 22.21
N LEU A 126 5.39 0.80 22.19
CA LEU A 126 6.24 0.70 23.38
C LEU A 126 6.47 2.04 24.12
N PRO A 127 6.89 3.14 23.46
CA PRO A 127 7.01 4.43 24.14
C PRO A 127 5.66 4.91 24.70
N LEU A 128 4.57 4.73 23.94
CA LEU A 128 3.23 5.05 24.40
C LEU A 128 2.86 4.29 25.70
N GLN A 129 3.16 2.99 25.79
CA GLN A 129 2.92 2.21 27.02
C GLN A 129 3.76 2.70 28.20
N ARG A 130 4.98 3.18 27.95
CA ARG A 130 5.90 3.62 29.02
C ARG A 130 5.50 4.97 29.59
N ASP A 131 5.11 5.90 28.72
CA ASP A 131 4.87 7.28 29.10
C ASP A 131 3.45 7.47 29.66
N ALA A 132 2.45 6.74 29.14
CA ALA A 132 1.05 6.88 29.54
C ALA A 132 0.28 5.53 29.48
N PRO A 133 0.58 4.54 30.34
CA PRO A 133 0.04 3.18 30.23
C PRO A 133 -1.49 3.05 30.31
N LYS A 134 -2.16 3.96 31.04
CA LYS A 134 -3.63 3.97 31.15
C LYS A 134 -4.28 4.52 29.88
N ASP A 135 -3.74 5.62 29.35
CA ASP A 135 -4.27 6.30 28.17
C ASP A 135 -3.91 5.54 26.89
N ALA A 136 -2.80 4.79 26.90
CA ALA A 136 -2.35 3.97 25.79
C ALA A 136 -3.39 2.93 25.35
N ALA A 137 -4.09 2.30 26.31
CA ALA A 137 -5.08 1.27 25.99
C ALA A 137 -6.28 1.85 25.21
N GLU A 138 -6.80 2.97 25.70
CA GLU A 138 -7.94 3.67 25.09
C GLU A 138 -7.56 4.23 23.73
N LEU A 139 -6.36 4.80 23.60
CA LEU A 139 -5.85 5.30 22.32
C LEU A 139 -5.69 4.16 21.30
N LEU A 140 -5.06 3.04 21.66
CA LEU A 140 -4.88 1.92 20.73
C LEU A 140 -6.20 1.32 20.24
N GLU A 141 -7.20 1.21 21.13
CA GLU A 141 -8.54 0.74 20.74
C GLU A 141 -9.23 1.73 19.79
N LEU A 142 -9.10 3.04 20.04
CA LEU A 142 -9.63 4.08 19.17
C LEU A 142 -8.98 4.06 17.78
N GLU A 143 -7.65 4.05 17.74
CA GLU A 143 -6.90 4.04 16.47
C GLU A 143 -7.16 2.78 15.65
N GLU A 144 -7.32 1.63 16.31
CA GLU A 144 -7.74 0.41 15.63
C GLU A 144 -9.14 0.54 15.03
N MET A 145 -10.09 1.11 15.77
CA MET A 145 -11.44 1.36 15.25
C MET A 145 -11.40 2.28 14.03
N GLU A 146 -10.69 3.40 14.11
CA GLU A 146 -10.53 4.33 12.97
C GLU A 146 -9.91 3.64 11.75
N MET A 147 -8.90 2.80 11.95
CA MET A 147 -8.30 2.01 10.88
C MET A 147 -9.29 1.00 10.27
N ARG A 148 -10.08 0.30 11.09
CA ARG A 148 -11.10 -0.65 10.60
C ARG A 148 -12.20 0.07 9.83
N GLU A 149 -12.65 1.23 10.30
CA GLU A 149 -13.61 2.08 9.59
C GLU A 149 -13.06 2.56 8.26
N LEU A 150 -11.79 3.00 8.23
CA LEU A 150 -11.11 3.42 7.00
C LEU A 150 -11.02 2.25 5.99
N LEU A 151 -10.61 1.07 6.44
CA LEU A 151 -10.62 -0.14 5.60
C LEU A 151 -12.03 -0.48 5.10
N GLY A 152 -13.05 -0.34 5.95
CA GLY A 152 -14.46 -0.54 5.60
C GLY A 152 -14.94 0.42 4.51
N LYS A 153 -14.63 1.72 4.65
CA LYS A 153 -14.95 2.78 3.68
C LYS A 153 -14.43 2.47 2.27
N TYR A 154 -13.25 1.84 2.18
CA TYR A 154 -12.66 1.43 0.91
C TYR A 154 -12.86 -0.07 0.61
N GLU A 155 -13.84 -0.74 1.23
CA GLU A 155 -14.19 -2.16 1.04
C GLU A 155 -12.99 -3.14 1.12
N MET A 156 -12.06 -2.90 2.05
CA MET A 156 -10.86 -3.71 2.30
C MET A 156 -11.04 -4.64 3.52
N LYS A 157 -12.27 -5.08 3.79
CA LYS A 157 -12.63 -6.02 4.86
C LYS A 157 -12.12 -5.60 6.25
N GLY A 158 -12.41 -4.36 6.68
CA GLY A 158 -11.92 -3.79 7.94
C GLY A 158 -12.11 -4.68 9.17
N GLU A 159 -13.29 -5.27 9.35
CA GLU A 159 -13.57 -6.19 10.48
C GLU A 159 -12.70 -7.46 10.48
N ALA A 160 -12.33 -7.97 9.31
CA ALA A 160 -11.50 -9.16 9.18
C ALA A 160 -10.00 -8.84 9.10
N ALA A 161 -9.63 -7.56 9.10
CA ALA A 161 -8.24 -7.13 9.02
C ALA A 161 -7.46 -7.61 10.24
N VAL A 162 -6.27 -8.15 9.98
CA VAL A 162 -5.32 -8.52 11.02
C VAL A 162 -4.62 -7.26 11.51
N VAL A 163 -4.64 -7.05 12.82
CA VAL A 163 -4.01 -5.89 13.48
C VAL A 163 -2.87 -6.41 14.35
N LEU A 164 -1.70 -5.84 14.17
CA LEU A 164 -0.45 -6.22 14.81
C LEU A 164 0.19 -5.01 15.48
N PHE A 165 0.98 -5.25 16.51
CA PHE A 165 1.65 -4.21 17.30
C PHE A 165 3.16 -4.45 17.34
N ASP A 166 3.93 -3.35 17.40
CA ASP A 166 5.39 -3.42 17.43
C ASP A 166 5.96 -3.85 18.80
N SER A 167 5.13 -3.87 19.84
CA SER A 167 5.42 -4.43 21.16
C SER A 167 4.23 -5.24 21.72
N ASP A 168 4.48 -5.99 22.80
CA ASP A 168 3.43 -6.74 23.49
C ASP A 168 2.54 -5.78 24.28
N VAL A 169 1.28 -5.65 23.87
CA VAL A 169 0.27 -4.74 24.46
C VAL A 169 -0.74 -5.49 25.35
N SER A 170 -0.56 -6.79 25.56
CA SER A 170 -1.51 -7.65 26.28
C SER A 170 -1.77 -7.27 27.75
N ARG A 171 -0.87 -6.46 28.33
CA ARG A 171 -0.98 -5.97 29.71
C ARG A 171 -1.87 -4.74 29.85
N ILE A 172 -2.10 -4.00 28.76
CA ILE A 172 -2.78 -2.71 28.79
C ILE A 172 -4.06 -2.70 27.96
N SER A 173 -4.14 -3.45 26.87
CA SER A 173 -5.35 -3.53 26.03
C SER A 173 -6.18 -4.78 26.34
N LYS A 174 -7.51 -4.65 26.33
CA LYS A 174 -8.45 -5.79 26.50
C LYS A 174 -8.65 -6.59 25.22
N ALA A 175 -8.26 -6.02 24.10
CA ALA A 175 -8.38 -6.66 22.82
C ALA A 175 -7.45 -7.88 22.77
N LYS A 176 -7.90 -8.98 22.15
CA LYS A 176 -7.18 -10.28 22.07
C LYS A 176 -5.97 -10.19 21.12
N PHE A 177 -5.14 -9.17 21.28
CA PHE A 177 -4.07 -8.82 20.36
C PHE A 177 -2.69 -9.22 20.88
N SER A 178 -1.80 -9.10 19.91
CA SER A 178 -0.66 -9.93 19.63
C SER A 178 0.50 -9.89 20.61
N ARG A 179 1.28 -10.97 20.70
CA ARG A 179 2.60 -11.08 21.34
C ARG A 179 3.69 -10.36 20.54
N GLY A 180 3.43 -9.11 20.18
CA GLY A 180 4.29 -8.23 19.39
C GLY A 180 4.81 -8.90 18.11
N LEU A 181 6.11 -8.75 17.87
CA LEU A 181 6.80 -9.17 16.65
C LEU A 181 6.76 -10.67 16.34
N GLN A 182 6.45 -11.53 17.33
CA GLN A 182 6.30 -12.97 17.10
C GLN A 182 5.07 -13.28 16.25
N ASP A 183 3.99 -12.54 16.45
CA ASP A 183 2.73 -12.77 15.76
C ASP A 183 2.79 -12.28 14.32
N LEU A 184 3.54 -11.20 14.06
CA LEU A 184 3.86 -10.80 12.69
C LEU A 184 4.56 -11.93 11.93
N ARG A 185 5.55 -12.59 12.55
CA ARG A 185 6.26 -13.72 11.94
C ARG A 185 5.33 -14.91 11.71
N GLN A 186 4.43 -15.21 12.65
CA GLN A 186 3.45 -16.28 12.48
C GLN A 186 2.45 -15.96 11.37
N TYR A 187 1.96 -14.73 11.32
CA TYR A 187 1.00 -14.26 10.33
C TYR A 187 1.58 -14.31 8.91
N ILE A 188 2.79 -13.78 8.71
CA ILE A 188 3.47 -13.85 7.41
C ILE A 188 3.61 -15.31 6.92
N ARG A 189 3.81 -16.27 7.84
CA ARG A 189 3.90 -17.69 7.51
C ARG A 189 2.55 -18.34 7.22
N SER A 190 1.45 -17.82 7.76
CA SER A 190 0.11 -18.36 7.55
C SER A 190 -0.59 -17.78 6.32
N VAL A 191 -0.11 -16.64 5.80
CA VAL A 191 -0.68 -15.99 4.62
C VAL A 191 -0.65 -16.92 3.41
N SER A 192 -1.81 -17.09 2.78
CA SER A 192 -1.97 -17.80 1.53
C SER A 192 -1.44 -16.97 0.36
N THR A 193 -0.69 -17.61 -0.53
CA THR A 193 -0.09 -17.01 -1.74
C THR A 193 -0.97 -17.17 -2.99
N LYS A 194 -2.21 -17.66 -2.83
CA LYS A 194 -3.12 -17.88 -3.95
C LYS A 194 -3.80 -16.58 -4.36
N ARG A 195 -3.32 -15.98 -5.45
CA ARG A 195 -4.02 -14.88 -6.13
C ARG A 195 -5.22 -15.39 -6.94
N PRO A 196 -6.32 -14.63 -7.02
CA PRO A 196 -7.40 -14.93 -7.97
C PRO A 196 -6.86 -14.99 -9.39
N LYS A 197 -7.29 -15.98 -10.18
CA LYS A 197 -6.92 -16.07 -11.59
C LYS A 197 -7.59 -14.92 -12.34
N LEU A 198 -6.78 -13.98 -12.84
CA LEU A 198 -7.28 -12.86 -13.63
C LEU A 198 -7.55 -13.29 -15.07
N PRO A 199 -8.53 -12.69 -15.76
CA PRO A 199 -8.67 -12.82 -17.20
C PRO A 199 -7.38 -12.42 -17.93
N ALA A 200 -7.11 -13.05 -19.07
CA ALA A 200 -5.98 -12.65 -19.90
C ALA A 200 -6.20 -11.20 -20.40
N PRO A 201 -5.30 -10.25 -20.09
CA PRO A 201 -5.44 -8.88 -20.54
C PRO A 201 -5.25 -8.79 -22.05
N LYS A 202 -5.89 -7.80 -22.67
CA LYS A 202 -5.67 -7.41 -24.07
C LYS A 202 -4.91 -6.09 -24.09
N GLN A 203 -4.06 -5.89 -25.09
CA GLN A 203 -3.47 -4.57 -25.32
C GLN A 203 -4.55 -3.63 -25.85
N VAL A 204 -4.79 -2.54 -25.14
CA VAL A 204 -5.86 -1.58 -25.47
C VAL A 204 -5.26 -0.21 -25.63
N ASN A 205 -5.72 0.53 -26.64
CA ASN A 205 -5.39 1.96 -26.80
C ASN A 205 -6.49 2.85 -26.24
N GLU A 206 -7.69 2.31 -26.03
CA GLU A 206 -8.83 3.06 -25.57
C GLU A 206 -9.77 2.18 -24.76
N TYR A 207 -10.33 2.72 -23.67
CA TYR A 207 -11.33 2.02 -22.88
C TYR A 207 -12.30 2.99 -22.19
N LEU A 208 -13.52 2.51 -21.95
CA LEU A 208 -14.50 3.18 -21.10
C LEU A 208 -14.17 2.89 -19.64
N CYS A 209 -13.94 3.95 -18.86
CA CYS A 209 -13.58 3.88 -17.46
C CYS A 209 -14.76 4.38 -16.61
N TYR A 210 -15.22 3.55 -15.68
CA TYR A 210 -16.00 4.04 -14.54
C TYR A 210 -15.03 4.54 -13.48
N TYR A 211 -15.10 5.80 -13.11
CA TYR A 211 -14.13 6.46 -12.25
C TYR A 211 -14.75 6.98 -10.95
N TYR A 212 -13.89 7.20 -9.96
CA TYR A 212 -14.14 8.02 -8.79
C TYR A 212 -12.96 8.99 -8.62
N LEU A 213 -13.24 10.30 -8.70
CA LEU A 213 -12.26 11.35 -8.41
C LEU A 213 -12.26 11.62 -6.92
N LEU A 214 -11.07 11.78 -6.35
CA LEU A 214 -10.93 12.00 -4.91
C LEU A 214 -11.51 13.37 -4.55
N SER A 215 -12.30 13.42 -3.46
CA SER A 215 -13.15 14.57 -3.13
C SER A 215 -12.44 15.79 -2.55
N ASN A 216 -11.36 15.67 -1.77
CA ASN A 216 -10.76 16.86 -1.12
C ASN A 216 -9.36 16.62 -0.48
N PRO A 217 -8.74 17.61 0.22
CA PRO A 217 -7.36 18.08 0.09
C PRO A 217 -6.30 17.27 0.84
N GLU A 218 -6.70 16.16 1.47
CA GLU A 218 -5.84 15.22 2.21
C GLU A 218 -4.76 14.59 1.30
N ALA A 219 -5.03 14.51 0.01
CA ALA A 219 -4.02 14.24 -1.03
C ALA A 219 -3.23 15.51 -1.40
N ASN A 220 -2.61 16.22 -0.45
CA ASN A 220 -1.77 17.41 -0.69
C ASN A 220 -2.42 18.52 -1.57
N GLY A 221 -3.74 18.74 -1.46
CA GLY A 221 -4.45 19.78 -2.25
C GLY A 221 -4.77 19.42 -3.70
N ARG A 222 -4.80 18.12 -4.05
CA ARG A 222 -4.86 17.64 -5.45
C ARG A 222 -6.25 17.20 -5.90
N GLY A 223 -7.28 17.96 -5.54
CA GLY A 223 -8.58 17.84 -6.21
C GLY A 223 -8.42 18.17 -7.69
N ALA A 224 -8.54 17.18 -8.57
CA ALA A 224 -8.44 17.40 -10.01
C ALA A 224 -9.82 17.60 -10.61
N VAL A 225 -10.06 18.78 -11.16
CA VAL A 225 -11.08 18.94 -12.20
C VAL A 225 -10.54 18.29 -13.47
N LEU A 226 -11.36 17.45 -14.10
CA LEU A 226 -11.08 16.83 -15.39
C LEU A 226 -12.14 17.24 -16.42
N SER A 227 -11.69 17.70 -17.58
CA SER A 227 -12.51 18.04 -18.74
C SER A 227 -12.01 17.32 -19.99
N ASN A 228 -12.79 17.43 -21.06
CA ASN A 228 -12.42 16.84 -22.35
C ASN A 228 -11.08 17.37 -22.85
N GLY A 229 -10.18 16.46 -23.23
CA GLY A 229 -8.84 16.79 -23.73
C GLY A 229 -7.76 16.86 -22.64
N ASP A 230 -8.12 16.81 -21.36
CA ASP A 230 -7.14 16.83 -20.28
C ASP A 230 -6.22 15.60 -20.35
N ARG A 231 -4.93 15.84 -20.11
CA ARG A 231 -3.93 14.77 -20.03
C ARG A 231 -3.73 14.37 -18.58
N ILE A 232 -3.76 13.05 -18.35
CA ILE A 232 -3.48 12.42 -17.07
C ILE A 232 -2.54 11.24 -17.29
N ASP A 233 -1.97 10.71 -16.23
CA ASP A 233 -1.26 9.44 -16.27
C ASP A 233 -2.15 8.36 -15.68
N VAL A 234 -2.09 7.17 -16.28
CA VAL A 234 -2.87 6.02 -15.84
C VAL A 234 -1.96 4.84 -15.61
N TRP A 235 -2.28 4.09 -14.57
CA TRP A 235 -1.59 2.84 -14.26
C TRP A 235 -2.57 1.68 -14.34
N HIS A 236 -2.12 0.61 -14.97
CA HIS A 236 -2.91 -0.59 -15.23
C HIS A 236 -2.04 -1.84 -15.27
N GLU A 237 -2.33 -2.82 -14.41
CA GLU A 237 -1.70 -4.16 -14.38
C GLU A 237 -0.16 -4.12 -14.54
N GLY A 238 0.50 -3.15 -13.88
CA GLY A 238 1.96 -3.10 -13.77
C GLY A 238 2.64 -2.20 -14.78
N GLN A 239 1.85 -1.52 -15.60
CA GLN A 239 2.31 -0.61 -16.62
C GLN A 239 1.61 0.75 -16.46
N SER A 240 2.27 1.81 -16.89
CA SER A 240 1.70 3.16 -16.86
C SER A 240 1.96 3.88 -18.17
N THR A 241 1.00 4.71 -18.59
CA THR A 241 1.11 5.58 -19.76
C THR A 241 0.32 6.86 -19.51
N SER A 242 0.61 7.91 -20.28
CA SER A 242 -0.28 9.07 -20.32
C SER A 242 -1.54 8.75 -21.13
N ALA A 243 -2.65 9.38 -20.76
CA ALA A 243 -3.94 9.23 -21.39
C ALA A 243 -4.63 10.60 -21.56
N VAL A 244 -5.49 10.70 -22.56
CA VAL A 244 -6.37 11.85 -22.80
C VAL A 244 -7.78 11.48 -22.36
N VAL A 245 -8.39 12.34 -21.53
CA VAL A 245 -9.78 12.18 -21.08
C VAL A 245 -10.73 12.62 -22.20
N LYS A 246 -11.60 11.70 -22.63
CA LYS A 246 -12.67 11.96 -23.60
C LYS A 246 -14.02 11.93 -22.90
N THR A 247 -14.66 13.09 -22.83
CA THR A 247 -15.93 13.24 -22.10
C THR A 247 -16.74 14.43 -22.62
N LYS A 248 -18.03 14.47 -22.27
CA LYS A 248 -18.93 15.61 -22.59
C LYS A 248 -19.10 16.58 -21.43
N ALA A 249 -18.78 16.16 -20.21
CA ALA A 249 -18.98 16.93 -18.99
C ALA A 249 -17.64 17.22 -18.32
N THR A 250 -17.62 18.27 -17.50
CA THR A 250 -16.53 18.51 -16.56
C THR A 250 -16.79 17.74 -15.28
N HIS A 251 -15.79 17.02 -14.80
CA HIS A 251 -15.84 16.19 -13.59
C HIS A 251 -15.02 16.87 -12.50
N LYS A 252 -15.62 16.99 -11.32
CA LYS A 252 -15.05 17.69 -10.18
C LYS A 252 -14.50 16.69 -9.15
N PRO A 253 -13.63 17.15 -8.25
CA PRO A 253 -13.23 16.35 -7.09
C PRO A 253 -14.44 15.79 -6.36
N GLY A 254 -14.46 14.47 -6.16
CA GLY A 254 -15.52 13.76 -5.45
C GLY A 254 -16.60 13.20 -6.36
N ASP A 255 -16.59 13.57 -7.64
CA ASP A 255 -17.48 13.00 -8.62
C ASP A 255 -17.10 11.55 -8.93
N ASN A 256 -18.11 10.77 -9.27
CA ASN A 256 -17.99 9.48 -9.91
C ASN A 256 -18.79 9.50 -11.21
N GLY A 257 -18.35 8.70 -12.18
CA GLY A 257 -19.03 8.66 -13.47
C GLY A 257 -18.26 7.86 -14.49
N GLU A 258 -18.48 8.19 -15.76
CA GLU A 258 -17.85 7.49 -16.88
C GLU A 258 -17.19 8.47 -17.84
N PHE A 259 -15.96 8.16 -18.25
CA PHE A 259 -15.32 8.79 -19.39
C PHE A 259 -14.47 7.77 -20.15
N VAL A 260 -14.14 8.10 -21.39
CA VAL A 260 -13.22 7.31 -22.20
C VAL A 260 -11.80 7.80 -21.96
N LEU A 261 -10.86 6.87 -21.85
CA LEU A 261 -9.43 7.16 -21.79
C LEU A 261 -8.76 6.71 -23.07
N SER A 262 -8.17 7.64 -23.83
CA SER A 262 -7.33 7.33 -24.98
C SER A 262 -5.86 7.36 -24.57
N LEU A 263 -5.21 6.21 -24.67
CA LEU A 263 -3.85 6.00 -24.18
C LEU A 263 -2.81 6.42 -25.23
N SER A 264 -1.70 7.01 -24.79
CA SER A 264 -0.58 7.33 -25.67
C SER A 264 0.24 6.10 -26.07
N ALA A 265 0.16 5.02 -25.29
CA ALA A 265 0.74 3.72 -25.60
C ALA A 265 -0.26 2.62 -25.15
N PRO A 266 -0.30 1.46 -25.83
CA PRO A 266 -1.18 0.38 -25.42
C PRO A 266 -0.89 -0.08 -23.98
N LEU A 267 -1.94 -0.32 -23.19
CA LEU A 267 -1.84 -0.97 -21.87
C LEU A 267 -2.59 -2.31 -21.84
N PRO A 268 -2.12 -3.29 -21.04
CA PRO A 268 -2.83 -4.55 -20.85
C PRO A 268 -4.08 -4.34 -20.00
N ALA A 269 -5.30 -4.46 -20.55
CA ALA A 269 -6.55 -4.30 -19.79
C ALA A 269 -7.61 -5.36 -20.14
N TYR A 270 -8.57 -5.56 -19.24
CA TYR A 270 -9.75 -6.41 -19.43
C TYR A 270 -10.97 -5.81 -18.72
N GLU A 271 -12.18 -6.29 -18.99
CA GLU A 271 -13.37 -5.79 -18.31
C GLU A 271 -13.30 -6.06 -16.79
N ALA A 272 -13.71 -5.09 -15.98
CA ALA A 272 -13.56 -5.06 -14.52
C ALA A 272 -12.10 -4.99 -14.00
N SER A 273 -11.11 -4.79 -14.87
CA SER A 273 -9.74 -4.48 -14.45
C SER A 273 -9.66 -3.11 -13.75
N ARG A 274 -8.75 -2.95 -12.78
CA ARG A 274 -8.67 -1.76 -11.91
C ARG A 274 -7.55 -0.83 -12.41
N THR A 275 -7.76 0.48 -12.30
CA THR A 275 -6.80 1.49 -12.75
C THR A 275 -6.63 2.60 -11.71
N ILE A 276 -5.43 3.16 -11.66
CA ILE A 276 -5.14 4.38 -10.88
C ILE A 276 -5.05 5.54 -11.87
N LEU A 277 -5.63 6.68 -11.50
CA LEU A 277 -5.56 7.92 -12.27
C LEU A 277 -4.65 8.89 -11.51
N ALA A 278 -3.65 9.42 -12.20
CA ALA A 278 -2.70 10.35 -11.63
C ALA A 278 -2.48 11.60 -12.48
N ARG A 279 -2.02 12.68 -11.85
CA ARG A 279 -1.59 13.90 -12.55
C ARG A 279 -0.46 14.55 -11.76
N ASN A 280 0.68 14.81 -12.40
CA ASN A 280 1.85 15.42 -11.76
C ASN A 280 2.36 14.62 -10.54
N GLY A 281 2.51 13.30 -10.69
CA GLY A 281 3.04 12.42 -9.63
C GLY A 281 2.09 12.20 -8.46
N ALA A 282 0.78 12.29 -8.71
CA ALA A 282 -0.24 12.24 -7.68
C ALA A 282 -1.45 11.42 -8.04
N VAL A 283 -1.96 10.59 -7.13
CA VAL A 283 -3.27 9.99 -7.34
C VAL A 283 -4.35 11.08 -7.27
N ILE A 284 -5.14 11.19 -8.33
CA ILE A 284 -6.29 12.10 -8.42
C ILE A 284 -7.63 11.35 -8.44
N GLY A 285 -7.58 10.05 -8.70
CA GLY A 285 -8.75 9.20 -8.76
C GLY A 285 -8.39 7.74 -8.98
N VAL A 286 -9.43 6.92 -8.96
CA VAL A 286 -9.35 5.50 -9.28
C VAL A 286 -10.42 5.15 -10.29
N GLY A 287 -10.23 4.05 -11.00
CA GLY A 287 -11.20 3.60 -11.97
C GLY A 287 -11.26 2.09 -12.14
N VAL A 288 -12.32 1.68 -12.81
CA VAL A 288 -12.56 0.31 -13.24
C VAL A 288 -12.87 0.35 -14.74
N VAL A 289 -12.21 -0.52 -15.50
CA VAL A 289 -12.46 -0.67 -16.93
C VAL A 289 -13.85 -1.28 -17.10
N LYS A 290 -14.79 -0.49 -17.63
CA LYS A 290 -16.16 -0.92 -17.89
C LYS A 290 -16.27 -1.65 -19.22
N SER A 291 -15.55 -1.19 -20.25
CA SER A 291 -15.44 -1.91 -21.51
C SER A 291 -14.16 -1.51 -22.25
N VAL A 292 -13.54 -2.48 -22.90
CA VAL A 292 -12.40 -2.26 -23.80
C VAL A 292 -12.94 -1.80 -25.15
N LEU A 293 -12.43 -0.69 -25.66
CA LEU A 293 -12.79 -0.17 -26.98
C LEU A 293 -11.77 -0.67 -28.00
N ARG A 294 -12.24 -1.02 -29.20
CA ARG A 294 -11.42 -1.56 -30.28
C ARG A 294 -10.76 -0.45 -31.09
#